data_AF-A3ZYH8-F1
#
_entry.id   AF-A3ZYH8-F1
#
_cell.length_a   1.000
_cell.length_b   1.000
_cell.length_c   1.000
_cell.angle_alpha   90.00
_cell.angle_beta   90.00
_cell.angle_gamma   90.00
#
_symmetry.space_group_name_H-M   'P 1'
#
loop_
_entity.id
_entity.type
_entity.pdbx_description
1 polymer ?
#
loop_
_entity_poly.entity_id
_entity_poly.type
_entity_poly.pdbx_seq_one_letter_code
_entity_poly.pdbx_strand_id
1 'polypeptide(L)'
;MQRWVEIEFDCLPLRSIGRMDIPLDASPKYQKHCMNLKHALEKHGALNTFYLYNAKCVFHLLNHETDGMLEFRFEGTVLTNADDTKARQADLDVSLTRETCSWLSEPIVEWFASTVSRSVLADFDRYIAAGDLSATEQRIQKIQAESDESGGFVGMYL
;
A
#
# COMPACT_ATOMS: atom_id res chain seq x y z
N MET A 1 10.72 19.49 4.71
CA MET A 1 10.66 19.56 3.22
C MET A 1 9.22 19.81 2.84
N GLN A 2 8.95 20.83 2.00
CA GLN A 2 7.63 21.04 1.41
C GLN A 2 7.26 19.79 0.61
N ARG A 3 6.25 19.04 1.06
CA ARG A 3 5.68 17.92 0.31
C ARG A 3 4.42 18.44 -0.36
N TRP A 4 4.40 18.41 -1.69
CA TRP A 4 3.23 18.82 -2.48
C TRP A 4 2.11 17.76 -2.48
N VAL A 5 2.48 16.51 -2.16
CA VAL A 5 1.60 15.36 -1.96
C VAL A 5 2.11 14.59 -0.75
N GLU A 6 1.23 14.22 0.16
CA GLU A 6 1.56 13.39 1.32
C GLU A 6 1.08 11.97 1.07
N ILE A 7 1.98 11.00 1.17
CA ILE A 7 1.69 9.59 0.99
C ILE A 7 2.15 8.85 2.25
N GLU A 8 1.28 7.98 2.75
CA GLU A 8 1.56 7.04 3.83
C GLU A 8 0.98 5.68 3.45
N PHE A 9 1.71 4.60 3.70
CA PHE A 9 1.28 3.23 3.45
C PHE A 9 2.07 2.25 4.31
N ASP A 10 1.44 1.11 4.61
CA ASP A 10 2.14 -0.10 4.98
C ASP A 10 2.46 -0.90 3.70
N CYS A 11 3.61 -1.57 3.67
CA CYS A 11 4.10 -2.30 2.51
C CYS A 11 4.42 -3.75 2.87
N LEU A 12 3.91 -4.69 2.07
CA LEU A 12 4.17 -6.11 2.19
C LEU A 12 4.70 -6.67 0.86
N PRO A 13 5.96 -7.14 0.79
CA PRO A 13 6.45 -7.89 -0.37
C PRO A 13 5.66 -9.18 -0.54
N LEU A 14 5.01 -9.39 -1.69
CA LEU A 14 4.16 -10.58 -1.87
C LEU A 14 4.96 -11.90 -1.81
N ARG A 15 6.26 -11.86 -2.17
CA ARG A 15 7.20 -12.99 -2.02
C ARG A 15 7.41 -13.45 -0.57
N SER A 16 7.10 -12.60 0.43
CA SER A 16 7.22 -13.00 1.84
C SER A 16 5.97 -13.73 2.34
N ILE A 17 4.90 -13.80 1.54
CA ILE A 17 3.69 -14.52 1.91
C ILE A 17 3.93 -16.01 1.72
N GLY A 18 3.95 -16.75 2.82
CA GLY A 18 3.95 -18.20 2.83
C GLY A 18 2.55 -18.77 2.61
N ARG A 19 2.15 -19.72 3.45
CA ARG A 19 0.81 -20.29 3.40
C ARG A 19 -0.21 -19.31 3.99
N MET A 20 -1.17 -18.88 3.17
CA MET A 20 -2.25 -17.97 3.59
C MET A 20 -3.53 -18.75 3.92
N ASP A 21 -3.62 -19.23 5.17
CA ASP A 21 -4.84 -19.78 5.73
C ASP A 21 -5.63 -18.67 6.43
N ILE A 22 -6.89 -18.46 6.05
CA ILE A 22 -7.77 -17.46 6.69
C ILE A 22 -8.43 -18.14 7.89
N PRO A 23 -8.24 -17.65 9.13
CA PRO A 23 -8.92 -18.21 10.29
C PRO A 23 -10.45 -18.13 10.14
N LEU A 24 -11.16 -19.16 10.58
CA LEU A 24 -12.63 -19.20 10.49
C LEU A 24 -13.31 -18.11 11.34
N ASP A 25 -12.63 -17.66 12.40
CA ASP A 25 -13.05 -16.62 13.33
C ASP A 25 -12.53 -15.22 12.96
N ALA A 26 -11.88 -15.08 11.80
CA ALA A 26 -11.37 -13.80 11.34
C ALA A 26 -12.46 -12.73 11.21
N SER A 27 -12.14 -11.49 11.60
CA SER A 27 -13.03 -10.36 11.38
C SER A 27 -13.32 -10.14 9.88
N PRO A 28 -14.49 -9.61 9.49
CA PRO A 28 -14.81 -9.35 8.08
C PRO A 28 -13.76 -8.46 7.37
N LYS A 29 -13.19 -7.49 8.08
CA LYS A 29 -12.12 -6.64 7.55
C LYS A 29 -10.86 -7.46 7.22
N TYR A 30 -10.47 -8.35 8.12
CA TYR A 30 -9.32 -9.23 7.92
C TYR A 30 -9.55 -10.23 6.79
N GLN A 31 -10.73 -10.85 6.74
CA GLN A 31 -11.10 -11.76 5.65
C GLN A 31 -11.01 -11.04 4.30
N LYS A 32 -11.53 -9.81 4.19
CA LYS A 32 -11.43 -9.00 2.97
C LYS A 32 -9.98 -8.72 2.60
N HIS A 33 -9.14 -8.35 3.57
CA HIS A 33 -7.73 -8.10 3.33
C HIS A 33 -7.00 -9.34 2.79
N CYS A 34 -7.20 -10.52 3.41
CA CYS A 34 -6.64 -11.78 2.91
C CYS A 34 -7.16 -12.12 1.50
N MET A 35 -8.44 -11.88 1.22
CA MET A 35 -9.00 -12.10 -0.12
C MET A 35 -8.37 -11.17 -1.16
N ASN A 36 -8.15 -9.90 -0.82
CA ASN A 36 -7.48 -8.96 -1.71
C ASN A 36 -6.03 -9.38 -1.97
N LEU A 37 -5.30 -9.84 -0.95
CA LEU A 37 -3.95 -10.39 -1.10
C LEU A 37 -3.92 -11.64 -1.99
N LYS A 38 -4.90 -12.54 -1.84
CA LYS A 38 -5.06 -13.70 -2.73
C LYS A 38 -5.23 -13.26 -4.18
N HIS A 39 -6.15 -12.34 -4.43
CA HIS A 39 -6.36 -11.80 -5.77
C HIS A 39 -5.11 -11.11 -6.33
N ALA A 40 -4.37 -10.37 -5.50
CA ALA A 40 -3.11 -9.74 -5.90
C ALA A 40 -2.05 -10.77 -6.31
N LEU A 41 -1.87 -11.83 -5.52
CA LEU A 41 -0.97 -12.94 -5.83
C LEU A 41 -1.36 -13.67 -7.11
N GLU A 42 -2.66 -13.95 -7.29
CA GLU A 42 -3.18 -14.63 -8.49
C GLU A 42 -3.03 -13.77 -9.74
N LYS A 43 -3.25 -12.45 -9.63
CA LYS A 43 -3.23 -11.51 -10.76
C LYS A 43 -1.82 -11.15 -11.21
N HIS A 44 -0.91 -10.89 -10.27
CA HIS A 44 0.41 -10.30 -10.55
C HIS A 44 1.59 -11.20 -10.19
N GLY A 45 1.35 -12.29 -9.46
CA GLY A 45 2.42 -13.12 -8.91
C GLY A 45 3.15 -12.46 -7.74
N ALA A 46 4.06 -13.21 -7.12
CA ALA A 46 4.74 -12.81 -5.89
C ALA A 46 6.07 -12.06 -6.11
N LEU A 47 6.74 -12.30 -7.24
CA LEU A 47 8.05 -11.71 -7.55
C LEU A 47 7.88 -10.26 -8.03
N ASN A 48 8.73 -9.37 -7.52
CA ASN A 48 8.73 -7.93 -7.84
C ASN A 48 7.39 -7.21 -7.58
N THR A 49 6.49 -7.83 -6.82
CA THR A 49 5.16 -7.30 -6.49
C THR A 49 5.07 -7.00 -5.00
N PHE A 50 4.62 -5.79 -4.68
CA PHE A 50 4.47 -5.29 -3.33
C PHE A 50 3.03 -4.87 -3.10
N TYR A 51 2.45 -5.30 -1.99
CA TYR A 51 1.10 -4.93 -1.60
C TYR A 51 1.12 -3.76 -0.64
N LEU A 52 0.40 -2.69 -0.98
CA LEU A 52 0.24 -1.49 -0.18
C LEU A 52 -1.13 -1.50 0.49
N TYR A 53 -1.15 -1.26 1.79
CA TYR A 53 -2.37 -1.27 2.60
C TYR A 53 -2.31 -0.23 3.73
N ASN A 54 -3.45 -0.02 4.40
CA ASN A 54 -3.63 1.09 5.36
C ASN A 54 -3.17 2.44 4.79
N ALA A 55 -3.33 2.65 3.48
CA ALA A 55 -2.65 3.70 2.78
C ALA A 55 -3.53 4.91 2.48
N LYS A 56 -2.92 6.09 2.47
CA LYS A 56 -3.55 7.36 2.11
C LYS A 56 -2.66 8.23 1.24
N CYS A 57 -3.28 9.02 0.39
CA CYS A 57 -2.66 10.05 -0.45
C CYS A 57 -3.42 11.36 -0.27
N VAL A 58 -2.73 12.41 0.15
CA VAL A 58 -3.30 13.74 0.40
C VAL A 58 -2.71 14.74 -0.61
N PHE A 59 -3.60 15.39 -1.35
CA PHE A 59 -3.26 16.52 -2.22
C PHE A 59 -3.65 17.84 -1.54
N HIS A 60 -2.75 18.82 -1.62
CA HIS A 60 -2.99 20.20 -1.17
C HIS A 60 -2.99 21.14 -2.37
N LEU A 61 -4.17 21.58 -2.78
CA LEU A 61 -4.39 22.37 -4.01
C LEU A 61 -4.24 23.87 -3.81
N LEU A 62 -4.40 24.34 -2.57
CA LEU A 62 -4.31 25.74 -2.19
C LEU A 62 -3.22 25.93 -1.12
N ASN A 63 -2.60 27.10 -1.10
CA ASN A 63 -1.75 27.53 0.01
C ASN A 63 -2.62 28.02 1.19
N HIS A 64 -3.54 27.19 1.65
CA HIS A 64 -4.48 27.47 2.74
C HIS A 64 -4.47 26.30 3.72
N GLU A 65 -4.58 26.57 5.03
CA GLU A 65 -4.37 25.55 6.07
C GLU A 65 -5.46 24.47 6.10
N THR A 66 -6.69 24.84 5.73
CA THR A 66 -7.87 23.96 5.88
C THR A 66 -8.71 23.84 4.61
N ASP A 67 -8.33 24.51 3.53
CA ASP A 67 -9.11 24.56 2.30
C ASP A 67 -8.24 24.08 1.13
N GLY A 68 -8.85 23.44 0.14
CA GLY A 68 -8.12 22.86 -0.99
C GLY A 68 -7.49 21.48 -0.73
N MET A 69 -7.95 20.70 0.25
CA MET A 69 -7.42 19.37 0.53
C MET A 69 -8.29 18.26 -0.08
N LEU A 70 -7.63 17.24 -0.65
CA LEU A 70 -8.24 15.98 -1.09
C LEU A 70 -7.47 14.81 -0.49
N GLU A 71 -8.14 13.98 0.31
CA GLU A 71 -7.58 12.75 0.85
C GLU A 71 -8.24 11.54 0.18
N PHE A 72 -7.38 10.68 -0.36
CA PHE A 72 -7.77 9.39 -0.90
C PHE A 72 -7.19 8.29 -0.02
N ARG A 73 -8.00 7.28 0.30
CA ARG A 73 -7.46 5.99 0.72
C ARG A 73 -7.17 5.14 -0.50
N PHE A 74 -6.17 4.28 -0.40
CA PHE A 74 -5.91 3.29 -1.42
C PHE A 74 -5.40 1.97 -0.83
N GLU A 75 -5.55 0.91 -1.61
CA GLU A 75 -5.02 -0.42 -1.32
C GLU A 75 -4.75 -1.12 -2.64
N GLY A 76 -3.70 -1.94 -2.74
CA GLY A 76 -3.42 -2.70 -3.97
C GLY A 76 -1.95 -3.01 -4.16
N THR A 77 -1.53 -3.15 -5.42
CA THR A 77 -0.17 -3.59 -5.74
C THR A 77 0.66 -2.54 -6.46
N VAL A 78 1.96 -2.55 -6.15
CA VAL A 78 3.00 -1.91 -6.95
C VAL A 78 3.93 -2.99 -7.49
N LEU A 79 4.14 -2.98 -8.80
CA LEU A 79 5.07 -3.85 -9.50
C LEU A 79 6.33 -3.06 -9.83
N THR A 80 7.49 -3.68 -9.62
CA THR A 80 8.79 -3.08 -9.90
C THR A 80 9.49 -3.76 -11.08
N ASN A 81 10.68 -3.27 -11.45
CA ASN A 81 11.56 -3.99 -12.36
C ASN A 81 12.17 -5.24 -11.69
N ALA A 82 12.83 -6.06 -12.49
CA ALA A 82 13.43 -7.33 -12.02
C ALA A 82 14.37 -7.16 -10.80
N ASP A 83 15.05 -6.03 -10.69
CA ASP A 83 16.02 -5.75 -9.63
C ASP A 83 15.41 -5.06 -8.39
N ASP A 84 14.09 -4.89 -8.30
CA ASP A 84 13.39 -4.17 -7.22
C ASP A 84 13.93 -2.73 -6.97
N THR A 85 14.45 -2.07 -8.02
CA THR A 85 15.05 -0.73 -7.92
C THR A 85 14.14 0.39 -8.39
N LYS A 86 13.05 0.06 -9.12
CA LYS A 86 12.16 1.05 -9.70
C LYS A 86 10.73 0.54 -9.86
N ALA A 87 9.76 1.31 -9.39
CA ALA A 87 8.34 1.10 -9.59
C ALA A 87 7.96 1.30 -11.07
N ARG A 88 7.12 0.41 -11.59
CA ARG A 88 6.73 0.36 -13.01
C ARG A 88 5.24 0.52 -13.20
N GLN A 89 4.45 -0.13 -12.36
CA GLN A 89 3.00 -0.15 -12.48
C GLN A 89 2.39 -0.19 -11.09
N ALA A 90 1.24 0.48 -10.95
CA ALA A 90 0.42 0.42 -9.76
C ALA A 90 -1.00 0.00 -10.17
N ASP A 91 -1.53 -0.99 -9.47
CA ASP A 91 -2.90 -1.49 -9.62
C ASP A 91 -3.58 -1.36 -8.26
N LEU A 92 -4.30 -0.24 -8.10
CA LEU A 92 -4.80 0.25 -6.82
C LEU A 92 -6.32 0.40 -6.88
N ASP A 93 -6.99 -0.02 -5.81
CA ASP A 93 -8.34 0.42 -5.48
C ASP A 93 -8.23 1.76 -4.75
N VAL A 94 -8.83 2.81 -5.29
CA VAL A 94 -8.67 4.20 -4.83
C VAL A 94 -10.04 4.79 -4.56
N SER A 95 -10.23 5.40 -3.39
CA SER A 95 -11.47 6.09 -3.05
C SER A 95 -11.22 7.36 -2.27
N LEU A 96 -11.97 8.42 -2.61
CA LEU A 96 -11.96 9.67 -1.86
C LEU A 96 -12.55 9.43 -0.47
N THR A 97 -11.84 9.84 0.58
CA THR A 97 -12.30 9.70 1.99
C THR A 97 -12.67 11.02 2.60
N ARG A 98 -11.96 12.09 2.23
CA ARG A 98 -12.16 13.42 2.78
C ARG A 98 -11.79 14.48 1.76
N GLU A 99 -12.54 15.58 1.76
CA GLU A 99 -12.25 16.75 0.96
C GLU A 99 -12.64 18.02 1.72
N THR A 100 -12.05 19.14 1.34
CA THR A 100 -12.43 20.48 1.83
C THR A 100 -12.70 21.46 0.70
N CYS A 101 -12.78 20.99 -0.54
CA CYS A 101 -12.96 21.77 -1.75
C CYS A 101 -14.45 21.92 -2.10
N SER A 102 -15.08 23.03 -1.68
CA SER A 102 -16.50 23.28 -2.00
C SER A 102 -16.85 23.37 -3.50
N TRP A 103 -15.85 23.47 -4.37
CA TRP A 103 -15.94 23.52 -5.83
C TRP A 103 -15.54 22.20 -6.52
N LEU A 104 -15.38 21.11 -5.75
CA LEU A 104 -15.01 19.81 -6.29
C LEU A 104 -16.16 19.21 -7.10
N SER A 105 -15.84 18.69 -8.28
CA SER A 105 -16.79 17.96 -9.13
C SER A 105 -16.32 16.52 -9.35
N GLU A 106 -17.26 15.62 -9.64
CA GLU A 106 -16.97 14.19 -9.84
C GLU A 106 -15.86 13.93 -10.89
N PRO A 107 -15.82 14.59 -12.05
CA PRO A 107 -14.71 14.41 -13.00
C PRO A 107 -13.34 14.80 -12.45
N ILE A 108 -13.28 15.80 -11.55
CA ILE A 108 -12.04 16.19 -10.88
C ILE A 108 -11.62 15.11 -9.89
N VAL A 109 -12.57 14.56 -9.13
CA VAL A 109 -12.30 13.44 -8.21
C VAL A 109 -11.75 12.24 -8.96
N GLU A 110 -12.37 11.83 -10.07
CA GLU A 110 -11.90 10.71 -10.91
C GLU A 110 -10.49 10.96 -11.45
N TRP A 111 -10.23 12.18 -11.90
CA TRP A 111 -8.91 12.55 -12.39
C TRP A 111 -7.85 12.46 -11.28
N PHE A 112 -8.13 12.96 -10.08
CA PHE A 112 -7.23 12.82 -8.93
C PHE A 112 -7.08 11.37 -8.47
N ALA A 113 -8.15 10.59 -8.45
CA ALA A 113 -8.10 9.16 -8.14
C ALA A 113 -7.14 8.42 -9.09
N SER A 114 -7.19 8.72 -10.40
CA SER A 114 -6.24 8.16 -11.37
C SER A 114 -4.79 8.65 -11.16
N THR A 115 -4.63 9.85 -10.58
CA THR A 115 -3.34 10.47 -10.29
C THR A 115 -2.69 9.91 -9.02
N VAL A 116 -3.47 9.30 -8.11
CA VAL A 116 -2.93 8.57 -6.95
C VAL A 116 -1.91 7.53 -7.41
N SER A 117 -2.22 6.71 -8.42
CA SER A 117 -1.27 5.70 -8.94
C SER A 117 0.05 6.30 -9.39
N ARG A 118 0.03 7.47 -10.05
CA ARG A 118 1.26 8.16 -10.49
C ARG A 118 2.07 8.67 -9.30
N SER A 119 1.38 9.19 -8.29
CA SER A 119 1.99 9.73 -7.07
C SER A 119 2.62 8.60 -6.24
N VAL A 120 1.92 7.47 -6.12
CA VAL A 120 2.41 6.25 -5.46
C VAL A 120 3.65 5.71 -6.16
N LEU A 121 3.69 5.64 -7.50
CA LEU A 121 4.89 5.19 -8.21
C LEU A 121 6.12 6.06 -7.92
N ALA A 122 5.94 7.38 -7.93
CA ALA A 122 7.03 8.31 -7.64
C ALA A 122 7.51 8.23 -6.18
N ASP A 123 6.59 8.04 -5.23
CA ASP A 123 6.94 7.92 -3.82
C ASP A 123 7.52 6.55 -3.47
N PHE A 124 7.07 5.48 -4.15
CA PHE A 124 7.61 4.14 -3.99
C PHE A 124 9.07 4.04 -4.48
N ASP A 125 9.44 4.74 -5.55
CA ASP A 125 10.85 4.89 -5.96
C ASP A 125 11.70 5.50 -4.84
N ARG A 126 11.15 6.46 -4.09
CA ARG A 126 11.84 7.07 -2.93
C ARG A 126 11.92 6.12 -1.74
N TYR A 127 10.85 5.38 -1.48
CA TYR A 127 10.79 4.35 -0.45
C TYR A 127 11.86 3.25 -0.68
N ILE A 128 12.00 2.78 -1.93
CA ILE A 128 13.07 1.86 -2.32
C ILE A 128 14.45 2.51 -2.08
N ALA A 129 14.66 3.74 -2.58
CA ALA A 129 15.94 4.42 -2.48
C ALA A 129 16.37 4.75 -1.04
N ALA A 130 15.41 4.91 -0.13
CA ALA A 130 15.66 5.10 1.30
C ALA A 130 16.11 3.80 2.01
N GLY A 131 16.03 2.65 1.35
CA GLY A 131 16.35 1.34 1.93
C GLY A 131 15.23 0.77 2.81
N ASP A 132 14.06 1.42 2.83
CA ASP A 132 12.93 1.00 3.65
C ASP A 132 12.40 -0.38 3.21
N LEU A 133 12.58 -0.74 1.93
CA LEU A 133 12.26 -2.06 1.42
C LEU A 133 13.07 -3.15 2.13
N SER A 134 14.39 -3.01 2.17
CA SER A 134 15.28 -3.96 2.85
C SER A 134 15.01 -4.01 4.35
N ALA A 135 14.72 -2.86 4.97
CA ALA A 135 14.35 -2.80 6.39
C ALA A 135 13.02 -3.52 6.67
N THR A 136 12.08 -3.50 5.74
CA THR A 136 10.81 -4.23 5.86
C THR A 136 11.02 -5.73 5.75
N GLU A 137 11.84 -6.20 4.80
CA GLU A 137 12.19 -7.62 4.69
C GLU A 137 12.88 -8.17 5.95
N GLN A 138 13.83 -7.41 6.51
CA GLN A 138 14.52 -7.80 7.74
C GLN A 138 13.57 -7.87 8.94
N ARG A 139 12.62 -6.93 9.04
CA ARG A 139 11.59 -6.95 10.09
C ARG A 139 10.72 -8.19 9.99
N ILE A 140 10.28 -8.55 8.78
CA ILE A 140 9.48 -9.76 8.54
C ILE A 140 10.26 -11.02 8.93
N GLN A 141 11.53 -11.12 8.51
CA GLN A 141 12.40 -12.26 8.85
C GLN A 141 12.59 -12.41 10.37
N LYS A 142 12.78 -11.31 11.10
CA LYS A 142 12.93 -11.33 12.55
C LYS A 142 11.67 -11.83 13.26
N ILE A 143 10.50 -11.34 12.85
CA ILE A 143 9.21 -11.78 13.42
C ILE A 143 8.97 -13.26 13.16
N GLN A 144 9.34 -13.74 11.97
CA GLN A 144 9.23 -15.16 11.62
C GLN A 144 10.12 -16.02 12.52
N ALA A 145 11.38 -15.62 12.74
CA ALA A 145 12.31 -16.33 13.61
C ALA A 145 11.83 -16.38 15.09
N GLU A 146 11.29 -15.28 15.61
CA GLU A 146 10.72 -15.23 16.97
C GLU A 146 9.48 -16.14 17.13
N SER A 147 8.70 -16.29 16.05
CA SER A 147 7.53 -17.20 16.03
C SER A 147 7.96 -18.67 15.98
N ASP A 148 9.01 -18.99 15.22
CA ASP A 148 9.54 -20.35 15.10
C ASP A 148 10.23 -20.82 16.42
N GLU A 149 10.91 -19.92 17.14
CA GLU A 149 11.55 -20.21 18.44
C GLU A 149 10.55 -20.42 19.60
N SER A 150 9.40 -19.76 19.55
CA SER A 150 8.39 -19.86 20.61
C SER A 150 7.53 -21.13 20.53
N GLY A 151 7.81 -22.03 19.57
CA GLY A 151 7.15 -23.33 19.42
C GLY A 151 5.65 -23.27 19.11
N GLY A 152 5.10 -22.06 19.00
CA GLY A 152 3.75 -21.79 18.58
C GLY A 152 3.75 -21.57 17.08
N PHE A 153 3.08 -22.47 16.35
CA PHE A 153 2.74 -22.27 14.94
C PHE A 153 1.69 -21.14 14.85
N VAL A 154 2.13 -19.90 15.07
CA VAL A 154 1.32 -18.71 14.83
C VAL A 154 1.49 -18.40 13.34
N GLY A 155 0.58 -18.94 12.53
CA GLY A 155 0.44 -18.54 11.14
C GLY A 155 0.23 -17.02 11.08
N MET A 156 1.28 -16.31 10.70
CA MET A 156 1.38 -14.94 10.17
C MET A 156 0.54 -13.83 10.83
N TYR A 157 1.25 -12.86 11.39
CA TYR A 157 0.76 -11.49 11.53
C TYR A 157 0.71 -10.83 10.15
N LEU A 158 -0.51 -10.52 9.69
CA LEU A 158 -0.85 -9.50 8.70
C LEU A 158 -1.87 -8.54 9.31
#